data_AF-A0A151JXK4-F1
#
_entry.id   AF-A0A151JXK4-F1
#
_cell.length_a   1.000
_cell.length_b   1.000
_cell.length_c   1.000
_cell.angle_alpha   90.00
_cell.angle_beta   90.00
_cell.angle_gamma   90.00
#
_symmetry.space_group_name_H-M   'P 1'
#
loop_
_entity.id
_entity.type
_entity.pdbx_description
1 polymer ?
#
loop_
_entity_poly.entity_id
_entity_poly.type
_entity_poly.pdbx_seq_one_letter_code
_entity_poly.pdbx_strand_id
1 'polypeptide(L)'
;MGRAKAPKEIRVETWLIRDKISRYRGILKLHARDKKLQLSQATKLKSIVSKKITSLDVDVKRHYEIVSHLRDGGKQPILRLLTDKRVYLAVNHLKPSEIYAAIHQDCSSKRRLLDKLYYEKKKRLKRDFLDAIFFDTLMNILKEDQSSQCKVMLKVTVMGQLAAENLDDIRQKYKRMSRVVWQNMKIREQMLSTVNSQVKDLWAYAQSLVRAESDHIFMKKDIDLFNKTLENQLAHLENICTEVKDVLLVRSYHDLLLRFENQSEHRVALLARLDINIKNREVLLSKKHHALQVLEGLKYSTKEQYKTNNTQDILEQIEIEKKREKDLREQITAHGELITHVRAALQNMNTMLLCFKHMKEMVKKPVKNAKKELMIINGKEDIEERDALAEVERMDTDVLALLSKISQKIHTLFNISNFELQGEKEDQARDLYHTYVSNYNSNLIFGTGEEEPIGLLVEHEMIDVAIPTRADIKYYSRQILEAHLKPE
;
A
#
# COMPACT_ATOMS: atom_id res chain seq x y z
N MET A 1 -44.98 -54.02 -0.73
CA MET A 1 -44.09 -52.94 -1.20
C MET A 1 -42.73 -53.06 -0.51
N GLY A 2 -41.63 -52.95 -1.25
CA GLY A 2 -40.27 -53.01 -0.72
C GLY A 2 -39.33 -53.69 -1.72
N ARG A 3 -38.77 -52.90 -2.64
CA ARG A 3 -38.07 -53.36 -3.86
C ARG A 3 -36.83 -54.21 -3.55
N ALA A 4 -36.80 -55.43 -4.08
CA ALA A 4 -35.60 -56.24 -4.20
C ALA A 4 -34.59 -55.55 -5.13
N LYS A 5 -33.36 -55.32 -4.64
CA LYS A 5 -32.22 -54.95 -5.50
C LYS A 5 -31.70 -56.22 -6.16
N ALA A 6 -31.93 -56.34 -7.47
CA ALA A 6 -31.32 -57.38 -8.29
C ALA A 6 -29.79 -57.27 -8.24
N PRO A 7 -29.05 -58.40 -8.15
CA PRO A 7 -27.60 -58.39 -8.30
C PRO A 7 -27.28 -58.05 -9.75
N LYS A 8 -26.45 -57.02 -9.96
CA LYS A 8 -25.94 -56.69 -11.29
C LYS A 8 -25.04 -57.83 -11.76
N GLU A 9 -25.52 -58.60 -12.73
CA GLU A 9 -24.71 -59.48 -13.57
C GLU A 9 -23.51 -58.71 -14.13
N ILE A 10 -22.31 -59.14 -13.73
CA ILE A 10 -21.05 -58.68 -14.30
C ILE A 10 -20.98 -59.29 -15.70
N ARG A 11 -21.35 -58.50 -16.70
CA ARG A 11 -21.10 -58.84 -18.10
C ARG A 11 -19.59 -59.04 -18.28
N VAL A 12 -19.20 -60.27 -18.57
CA VAL A 12 -17.83 -60.62 -18.94
C VAL A 12 -17.59 -60.08 -20.34
N GLU A 13 -17.10 -58.84 -20.42
CA GLU A 13 -16.59 -58.27 -21.66
C GLU A 13 -15.47 -59.18 -22.17
N THR A 14 -15.60 -59.66 -23.40
CA THR A 14 -14.57 -60.41 -24.12
C THR A 14 -13.37 -59.50 -24.37
N TRP A 15 -12.44 -59.48 -23.41
CA TRP A 15 -11.21 -58.70 -23.46
C TRP A 15 -10.37 -59.05 -24.70
N LEU A 16 -10.11 -58.05 -25.54
CA LEU A 16 -9.11 -58.14 -26.61
C LEU A 16 -7.73 -58.48 -26.00
N ILE A 17 -6.95 -59.31 -26.69
CA ILE A 17 -5.63 -59.81 -26.23
C ILE A 17 -4.69 -58.66 -25.79
N ARG A 18 -4.82 -57.50 -26.44
CA ARG A 18 -4.06 -56.27 -26.14
C ARG A 18 -4.33 -55.71 -24.74
N ASP A 19 -5.54 -55.83 -24.23
CA ASP A 19 -5.90 -55.37 -22.88
C ASP A 19 -5.38 -56.31 -21.81
N LYS A 20 -5.40 -57.63 -22.07
CA LYS A 20 -4.77 -58.61 -21.17
C LYS A 20 -3.28 -58.35 -21.04
N ILE A 21 -2.58 -58.11 -22.16
CA ILE A 21 -1.13 -57.79 -22.15
C ILE A 21 -0.86 -56.49 -21.38
N SER A 22 -1.68 -55.46 -21.56
CA SER A 22 -1.53 -54.18 -20.86
C SER A 22 -1.72 -54.34 -19.34
N ARG A 23 -2.70 -55.15 -18.92
CA ARG A 23 -2.93 -55.48 -17.50
C ARG A 23 -1.80 -56.33 -16.90
N TYR A 24 -1.32 -57.36 -17.61
CA TYR A 24 -0.16 -58.15 -17.16
C TYR A 24 1.10 -57.30 -17.02
N ARG A 25 1.35 -56.36 -17.95
CA ARG A 25 2.44 -55.38 -17.83
C ARG A 25 2.23 -54.45 -16.63
N GLY A 26 1.00 -54.04 -16.34
CA GLY A 26 0.65 -53.27 -15.14
C GLY A 26 0.97 -54.03 -13.85
N ILE A 27 0.57 -55.30 -13.76
CA ILE A 27 0.84 -56.17 -12.61
C ILE A 27 2.35 -56.41 -12.43
N LEU A 28 3.09 -56.65 -13.51
CA LEU A 28 4.55 -56.81 -13.46
C LEU A 28 5.25 -55.53 -12.98
N LYS A 29 4.78 -54.36 -13.40
CA LYS A 29 5.31 -53.06 -12.91
C LYS A 29 4.99 -52.85 -11.43
N LEU A 30 3.80 -53.24 -10.98
CA LEU A 30 3.43 -53.18 -9.56
C LEU A 30 4.31 -54.12 -8.72
N HIS A 31 4.51 -55.36 -9.16
CA HIS A 31 5.38 -56.33 -8.50
C HIS A 31 6.84 -55.85 -8.45
N ALA A 32 7.36 -55.26 -9.54
CA ALA A 32 8.69 -54.66 -9.54
C ALA A 32 8.82 -53.47 -8.59
N ARG A 33 7.76 -52.66 -8.45
CA ARG A 33 7.71 -51.54 -7.50
C ARG A 33 7.64 -52.04 -6.04
N ASP A 34 6.86 -53.08 -5.78
CA ASP A 34 6.73 -53.67 -4.45
C ASP A 34 8.05 -54.32 -4.00
N LYS A 35 8.73 -55.04 -4.89
CA LYS A 35 10.07 -55.59 -4.62
C LYS A 35 11.11 -54.49 -4.30
N LYS A 36 11.03 -53.33 -4.97
CA LYS A 36 11.86 -52.15 -4.64
C LYS A 36 11.51 -51.55 -3.29
N LEU A 37 10.22 -51.49 -2.94
CA LEU A 37 9.77 -51.01 -1.63
C LEU A 37 10.25 -51.94 -0.51
N GLN A 38 10.10 -53.25 -0.66
CA GLN A 38 10.61 -54.24 0.30
C GLN A 38 12.13 -54.12 0.48
N LEU A 39 12.90 -53.99 -0.60
CA LEU A 39 14.35 -53.73 -0.52
C LEU A 39 14.66 -52.43 0.25
N SER A 40 13.92 -51.36 0.00
CA SER A 40 14.10 -50.08 0.70
C SER A 40 13.74 -50.15 2.20
N GLN A 41 12.75 -50.97 2.57
CA GLN A 41 12.39 -51.20 3.96
C GLN A 41 13.43 -52.08 4.66
N ALA A 42 13.93 -53.12 3.98
CA ALA A 42 14.97 -53.99 4.50
C ALA A 42 16.29 -53.24 4.73
N THR A 43 16.69 -52.32 3.84
CA THR A 43 17.88 -51.48 4.05
C THR A 43 17.71 -50.50 5.21
N LYS A 44 16.53 -49.88 5.35
CA LYS A 44 16.22 -49.03 6.51
C LYS A 44 16.28 -49.82 7.81
N LEU A 45 15.66 -51.00 7.87
CA LEU A 45 15.69 -51.89 9.03
C LEU A 45 17.12 -52.34 9.35
N LYS A 46 17.91 -52.74 8.34
CA LYS A 46 19.32 -53.07 8.52
C LYS A 46 20.11 -51.89 9.13
N SER A 47 19.86 -50.66 8.69
CA SER A 47 20.51 -49.48 9.26
C SER A 47 20.11 -49.23 10.72
N ILE A 48 18.83 -49.45 11.07
CA ILE A 48 18.33 -49.26 12.44
C ILE A 48 18.90 -50.33 13.36
N VAL A 49 18.90 -51.59 12.93
CA VAL A 49 19.45 -52.71 13.69
C VAL A 49 20.96 -52.55 13.84
N SER A 50 21.68 -52.15 12.79
CA SER A 50 23.12 -51.84 12.87
C SER A 50 23.40 -50.75 13.91
N LYS A 51 22.65 -49.64 13.89
CA LYS A 51 22.77 -48.57 14.90
C LYS A 51 22.49 -49.07 16.32
N LYS A 52 21.48 -49.93 16.50
CA LYS A 52 21.16 -50.54 17.81
C LYS A 52 22.25 -51.51 18.28
N ILE A 53 22.84 -52.29 17.38
CA ILE A 53 23.96 -53.18 17.71
C ILE A 53 25.18 -52.34 18.12
N THR A 54 25.47 -51.24 17.41
CA THR A 54 26.58 -50.36 17.80
C THR A 54 26.33 -49.66 19.14
N SER A 55 25.09 -49.27 19.45
CA SER A 55 24.78 -48.70 20.77
C SER A 55 24.91 -49.74 21.88
N LEU A 56 24.44 -50.97 21.63
CA LEU A 56 24.58 -52.08 22.56
C LEU A 56 26.05 -52.48 22.77
N ASP A 57 26.90 -52.46 21.74
CA ASP A 57 28.34 -52.73 21.87
C ASP A 57 29.03 -51.67 22.76
N VAL A 58 28.65 -50.39 22.60
CA VAL A 58 29.12 -49.31 23.48
C VAL A 58 28.64 -49.51 24.91
N ASP A 59 27.39 -49.88 25.12
CA ASP A 59 26.84 -50.13 26.46
C ASP A 59 27.50 -51.36 27.12
N VAL A 60 27.72 -52.44 26.36
CA VAL A 60 28.44 -53.63 26.84
C VAL A 60 29.88 -53.26 27.23
N LYS A 61 30.61 -52.48 26.42
CA LYS A 61 31.94 -51.98 26.79
C LYS A 61 31.92 -51.16 28.07
N ARG A 62 30.96 -50.24 28.22
CA ARG A 62 30.77 -49.47 29.46
C ARG A 62 30.49 -50.37 30.66
N HIS A 63 29.67 -51.41 30.50
CA HIS A 63 29.40 -52.35 31.58
C HIS A 63 30.63 -53.20 31.94
N TYR A 64 31.44 -53.63 30.96
CA TYR A 64 32.72 -54.28 31.22
C TYR A 64 33.69 -53.36 31.96
N GLU A 65 33.79 -52.08 31.58
CA GLU A 65 34.60 -51.08 32.28
C GLU A 65 34.11 -50.88 33.73
N ILE A 66 32.79 -50.79 33.96
CA ILE A 66 32.21 -50.69 35.30
C ILE A 66 32.58 -51.91 36.15
N VAL A 67 32.47 -53.12 35.58
CA VAL A 67 32.79 -54.37 36.29
C VAL A 67 34.29 -54.51 36.57
N SER A 68 35.17 -54.11 35.64
CA SER A 68 36.62 -54.10 35.88
C SER A 68 37.00 -53.10 36.98
N HIS A 69 36.37 -51.92 37.00
CA HIS A 69 36.63 -50.91 38.03
C HIS A 69 36.09 -51.27 39.42
N LEU A 70 35.01 -52.06 39.49
CA LEU A 70 34.50 -52.61 40.74
C LEU A 70 35.43 -53.69 41.33
N ARG A 71 36.11 -54.46 40.46
CA ARG A 71 37.10 -55.47 40.88
C ARG A 71 38.36 -54.83 41.48
N ASP A 72 38.74 -53.64 41.01
CA ASP A 72 39.92 -52.89 41.48
C ASP A 72 39.64 -51.94 42.68
N GLY A 73 38.44 -51.96 43.27
CA GLY A 73 38.17 -51.27 44.55
C GLY A 73 38.05 -49.73 44.49
N GLY A 74 37.94 -49.13 43.29
CA GLY A 74 37.82 -47.68 43.13
C GLY A 74 36.42 -47.14 43.45
N LYS A 75 36.26 -46.36 44.53
CA LYS A 75 34.97 -45.75 44.95
C LYS A 75 34.50 -44.54 44.10
N GLN A 76 35.32 -44.06 43.18
CA GLN A 76 35.07 -42.86 42.34
C GLN A 76 33.89 -42.98 41.35
N PRO A 77 33.61 -44.13 40.70
CA PRO A 77 32.51 -44.22 39.73
C PRO A 77 31.11 -44.22 40.38
N ILE A 78 31.01 -44.70 41.63
CA ILE A 78 29.75 -44.72 42.40
C ILE A 78 29.26 -43.29 42.67
N LEU A 79 30.19 -42.35 42.89
CA LEU A 79 29.91 -40.92 43.05
C LEU A 79 29.33 -40.26 41.79
N ARG A 80 29.67 -40.75 40.58
CA ARG A 80 29.09 -40.25 39.32
C ARG A 80 27.68 -40.79 39.03
N LEU A 81 27.33 -41.94 39.59
CA LEU A 81 26.04 -42.60 39.40
C LEU A 81 24.93 -42.03 40.29
N LEU A 82 25.30 -41.29 41.35
CA LEU A 82 24.34 -40.59 42.20
C LEU A 82 23.84 -39.33 41.48
N THR A 83 22.71 -39.46 40.78
CA THR A 83 22.04 -38.39 40.03
C THR A 83 21.60 -37.20 40.88
N ASP A 84 21.56 -37.33 42.20
CA ASP A 84 21.11 -36.28 43.11
C ASP A 84 22.29 -35.45 43.63
N LYS A 85 22.41 -34.21 43.12
CA LYS A 85 23.51 -33.27 43.40
C LYS A 85 23.65 -32.97 44.90
N ARG A 86 22.57 -33.15 45.68
CA ARG A 86 22.56 -33.00 47.14
C ARG A 86 23.43 -34.04 47.84
N VAL A 87 23.37 -35.28 47.36
CA VAL A 87 24.15 -36.41 47.91
C VAL A 87 25.62 -36.28 47.47
N TYR A 88 25.86 -35.86 46.22
CA TYR A 88 27.21 -35.59 45.71
C TYR A 88 27.95 -34.51 46.51
N LEU A 89 27.27 -33.43 46.90
CA LEU A 89 27.87 -32.34 47.67
C LEU A 89 28.09 -32.71 49.15
N ALA A 90 27.19 -33.50 49.74
CA ALA A 90 27.32 -33.99 51.12
C ALA A 90 28.50 -34.98 51.28
N VAL A 91 28.80 -35.79 50.26
CA VAL A 91 29.92 -36.74 50.26
C VAL A 91 31.28 -36.05 50.09
N ASN A 92 31.34 -34.83 49.54
CA ASN A 92 32.57 -34.08 49.28
C ASN A 92 33.05 -33.17 50.45
N HIS A 93 32.59 -33.40 51.69
CA HIS A 93 33.01 -32.67 52.90
C HIS A 93 32.88 -31.13 52.84
N LEU A 94 31.99 -30.60 51.99
CA LEU A 94 31.73 -29.16 51.89
C LEU A 94 30.93 -28.66 53.11
N LYS A 95 31.18 -27.41 53.52
CA LYS A 95 30.46 -26.81 54.65
C LYS A 95 28.97 -26.65 54.28
N PRO A 96 28.03 -26.87 55.22
CA PRO A 96 26.58 -26.78 54.94
C PRO A 96 26.12 -25.47 54.28
N SER A 97 26.80 -24.35 54.56
CA SER A 97 26.54 -23.03 53.96
C SER A 97 26.81 -22.98 52.45
N GLU A 98 27.89 -23.63 51.99
CA GLU A 98 28.28 -23.68 50.58
C GLU A 98 27.34 -24.60 49.78
N ILE A 99 26.88 -25.69 50.40
CA ILE A 99 25.87 -26.58 49.83
C ILE A 99 24.55 -25.83 49.63
N TYR A 100 24.12 -25.04 50.62
CA TYR A 100 22.90 -24.23 50.53
C TYR A 100 22.99 -23.18 49.41
N ALA A 101 24.12 -22.47 49.30
CA ALA A 101 24.36 -21.49 48.24
C ALA A 101 24.33 -22.12 46.84
N ALA A 102 24.98 -23.28 46.66
CA ALA A 102 24.98 -24.00 45.38
C ALA A 102 23.59 -24.51 44.98
N ILE A 103 22.79 -24.98 45.93
CA ILE A 103 21.39 -25.40 45.69
C ILE A 103 20.54 -24.19 45.28
N HIS A 104 20.66 -23.06 45.98
CA HIS A 104 19.94 -21.84 45.63
C HIS A 104 20.33 -21.28 44.26
N GLN A 105 21.62 -21.34 43.91
CA GLN A 105 22.09 -20.93 42.59
C GLN A 105 21.55 -21.83 41.47
N ASP A 106 21.49 -23.15 41.71
CA ASP A 106 20.91 -24.11 40.76
C ASP A 106 19.39 -23.93 40.62
N CYS A 107 18.67 -23.75 41.74
CA CYS A 107 17.24 -23.46 41.75
C CYS A 107 16.90 -22.15 41.03
N SER A 108 17.66 -21.08 41.28
CA SER A 108 17.47 -19.79 40.60
C SER A 108 17.79 -19.87 39.10
N SER A 109 18.84 -20.61 38.72
CA SER A 109 19.18 -20.85 37.31
C SER A 109 18.09 -21.64 36.58
N LYS A 110 17.55 -22.69 37.21
CA LYS A 110 16.43 -23.48 36.66
C LYS A 110 15.14 -22.66 36.55
N ARG A 111 14.86 -21.79 37.53
CA ARG A 111 13.70 -20.89 37.48
C ARG A 111 13.79 -19.90 36.32
N ARG A 112 14.96 -19.27 36.11
CA ARG A 112 15.21 -18.40 34.95
C ARG A 112 15.06 -19.13 33.62
N LEU A 113 15.51 -20.38 33.52
CA LEU A 113 15.34 -21.18 32.30
C LEU A 113 13.85 -21.49 32.04
N LEU A 114 13.10 -21.82 33.09
CA LEU A 114 11.67 -22.08 33.00
C LEU A 114 10.91 -20.84 32.52
N ASP A 115 11.20 -19.67 33.08
CA ASP A 115 10.59 -18.39 32.68
C ASP A 115 10.87 -18.08 31.20
N LYS A 116 12.09 -18.32 30.72
CA LYS A 116 12.44 -18.20 29.29
C LYS A 116 11.59 -19.13 28.42
N LEU A 117 11.44 -20.40 28.80
CA LEU A 117 10.62 -21.36 28.05
C LEU A 117 9.14 -20.96 28.03
N TYR A 118 8.59 -20.48 29.15
CA TYR A 118 7.22 -19.96 29.20
C TYR A 118 7.03 -18.75 28.29
N TYR A 119 7.98 -17.82 28.29
CA TYR A 119 7.95 -16.66 27.41
C TYR A 119 7.98 -17.06 25.94
N GLU A 120 8.89 -17.97 25.55
CA GLU A 120 8.94 -18.49 24.19
C GLU A 120 7.65 -19.19 23.76
N LYS A 121 7.08 -20.03 24.63
CA LYS A 121 5.80 -20.71 24.37
C LYS A 121 4.67 -19.70 24.17
N LYS A 122 4.58 -18.68 25.03
CA LYS A 122 3.60 -17.59 24.90
C LYS A 122 3.79 -16.80 23.61
N LYS A 123 5.03 -16.54 23.20
CA LYS A 123 5.36 -15.85 21.93
C LYS A 123 4.99 -16.68 20.69
N ARG A 124 5.15 -18.00 20.73
CA ARG A 124 4.70 -18.90 19.64
C ARG A 124 3.18 -18.92 19.54
N LEU A 125 2.50 -19.13 20.67
CA LEU A 125 1.03 -19.16 20.70
C LEU A 125 0.39 -17.85 20.20
N LYS A 126 0.99 -16.70 20.53
CA LYS A 126 0.55 -15.40 19.98
C LYS A 126 0.73 -15.31 18.46
N ARG A 127 1.81 -15.84 17.91
CA ARG A 127 2.03 -15.89 16.45
C ARG A 127 1.01 -16.79 15.79
N ASP A 128 0.83 -18.00 16.30
CA ASP A 128 -0.14 -18.96 15.75
C ASP A 128 -1.57 -18.39 15.78
N PHE A 129 -1.92 -17.64 16.82
CA PHE A 129 -3.21 -16.95 16.92
C PHE A 129 -3.36 -15.80 15.91
N LEU A 130 -2.32 -14.99 15.72
CA LEU A 130 -2.31 -13.93 14.69
C LEU A 130 -2.41 -14.54 13.29
N ASP A 131 -1.70 -15.63 13.03
CA ASP A 131 -1.74 -16.35 11.77
C ASP A 131 -3.15 -16.91 11.51
N ALA A 132 -3.81 -17.49 12.53
CA ALA A 132 -5.19 -17.96 12.42
C ALA A 132 -6.17 -16.83 12.05
N ILE A 133 -6.09 -15.67 12.72
CA ILE A 133 -6.92 -14.50 12.39
C ILE A 133 -6.66 -14.03 10.95
N PHE A 134 -5.39 -14.01 10.53
CA PHE A 134 -5.03 -13.63 9.17
C PHE A 134 -5.64 -14.59 8.15
N PHE A 135 -5.53 -15.90 8.38
CA PHE A 135 -6.14 -16.91 7.51
C PHE A 135 -7.67 -16.78 7.46
N ASP A 136 -8.34 -16.56 8.59
CA ASP A 136 -9.79 -16.36 8.61
C ASP A 136 -10.21 -15.11 7.83
N THR A 137 -9.46 -14.02 7.99
CA THR A 137 -9.70 -12.78 7.24
C THR A 137 -9.51 -12.99 5.74
N LEU A 138 -8.41 -13.65 5.34
CA LEU A 138 -8.12 -13.98 3.96
C LEU A 138 -9.17 -14.91 3.35
N MET A 139 -9.63 -15.91 4.10
CA MET A 139 -10.70 -16.81 3.67
C MET A 139 -12.04 -16.09 3.48
N ASN A 140 -12.35 -15.10 4.33
CA ASN A 140 -13.55 -14.29 4.17
C ASN A 140 -13.48 -13.40 2.92
N ILE A 141 -12.33 -12.75 2.68
CA ILE A 141 -12.11 -11.94 1.46
C ILE A 141 -12.26 -12.82 0.21
N LEU A 142 -11.66 -14.01 0.20
CA LEU A 142 -11.77 -14.94 -0.94
C LEU A 142 -13.21 -15.41 -1.19
N LYS A 143 -13.98 -15.67 -0.14
CA LYS A 143 -15.40 -16.04 -0.27
C LYS A 143 -16.24 -14.89 -0.85
N GLU A 144 -15.98 -13.67 -0.40
CA GLU A 144 -16.67 -12.49 -0.91
C GLU A 144 -16.33 -12.22 -2.37
N ASP A 145 -15.04 -12.30 -2.73
CA ASP A 145 -14.56 -12.18 -4.10
C ASP A 145 -15.18 -13.26 -5.00
N GLN A 146 -15.17 -14.52 -4.59
CA GLN A 146 -15.83 -15.60 -5.32
C GLN A 146 -17.33 -15.32 -5.55
N SER A 147 -18.06 -14.87 -4.53
CA SER A 147 -19.48 -14.52 -4.65
C SER A 147 -19.69 -13.37 -5.65
N SER A 148 -18.82 -12.36 -5.60
CA SER A 148 -18.86 -11.21 -6.52
C SER A 148 -18.61 -11.65 -7.96
N GLN A 149 -17.60 -12.50 -8.19
CA GLN A 149 -17.26 -13.05 -9.49
C GLN A 149 -18.37 -13.93 -10.03
N CYS A 150 -19.00 -14.77 -9.21
CA CYS A 150 -20.14 -15.59 -9.62
C CYS A 150 -21.33 -14.71 -10.07
N LYS A 151 -21.61 -13.61 -9.36
CA LYS A 151 -22.67 -12.66 -9.76
C LYS A 151 -22.34 -11.97 -11.09
N VAL A 152 -21.09 -11.57 -11.29
CA VAL A 152 -20.66 -10.95 -12.56
C VAL A 152 -20.75 -11.96 -13.70
N MET A 153 -20.27 -13.19 -13.50
CA MET A 153 -20.35 -14.26 -14.49
C MET A 153 -21.79 -14.54 -14.89
N LEU A 154 -22.71 -14.64 -13.92
CA LEU A 154 -24.14 -14.81 -14.20
C LEU A 154 -24.70 -13.67 -15.06
N LYS A 155 -24.38 -12.41 -14.73
CA LYS A 155 -24.81 -11.25 -15.53
C LYS A 155 -24.25 -11.31 -16.95
N VAL A 156 -22.98 -11.66 -17.11
CA VAL A 156 -22.36 -11.81 -18.44
C VAL A 156 -23.03 -12.93 -19.23
N THR A 157 -23.38 -14.05 -18.60
CA THR A 157 -24.11 -15.14 -19.26
C THR A 157 -25.49 -14.69 -19.72
N VAL A 158 -26.25 -14.00 -18.86
CA VAL A 158 -27.58 -13.47 -19.22
C VAL A 158 -27.48 -12.45 -20.36
N MET A 159 -26.50 -11.54 -20.31
CA MET A 159 -26.27 -10.59 -21.40
C MET A 159 -25.87 -11.28 -22.70
N GLY A 160 -25.07 -12.35 -22.62
CA GLY A 160 -24.70 -13.17 -23.77
C GLY A 160 -25.91 -13.90 -24.39
N GLN A 161 -26.80 -14.43 -23.55
CA GLN A 161 -28.06 -15.05 -23.99
C GLN A 161 -28.95 -14.02 -24.69
N LEU A 162 -29.17 -12.86 -24.08
CA LEU A 162 -29.99 -11.79 -24.65
C LEU A 162 -29.41 -11.25 -25.97
N ALA A 163 -28.09 -11.13 -26.06
CA ALA A 163 -27.42 -10.75 -27.31
C ALA A 163 -27.61 -11.80 -28.40
N ALA A 164 -27.56 -13.09 -28.06
CA ALA A 164 -27.81 -14.18 -29.01
C ALA A 164 -29.27 -14.19 -29.50
N GLU A 165 -30.24 -14.01 -28.59
CA GLU A 165 -31.66 -13.90 -28.92
C GLU A 165 -31.91 -12.73 -29.87
N ASN A 166 -31.37 -11.54 -29.56
CA ASN A 166 -31.49 -10.37 -30.42
C ASN A 166 -30.89 -10.62 -31.82
N LEU A 167 -29.76 -11.32 -31.90
CA LEU A 167 -29.13 -11.65 -33.17
C LEU A 167 -29.99 -12.61 -34.00
N ASP A 168 -30.58 -13.63 -33.36
CA ASP A 168 -31.49 -14.57 -34.01
C ASP A 168 -32.78 -13.90 -34.49
N ASP A 169 -33.35 -12.99 -33.70
CA ASP A 169 -34.52 -12.18 -34.09
C ASP A 169 -34.22 -11.31 -35.31
N ILE A 170 -33.07 -10.62 -35.30
CA ILE A 170 -32.60 -9.82 -36.43
C ILE A 170 -32.43 -10.72 -37.67
N ARG A 171 -31.79 -11.89 -37.51
CA ARG A 171 -31.59 -12.86 -38.59
C ARG A 171 -32.92 -13.35 -39.16
N GLN A 172 -33.92 -13.61 -38.31
CA GLN A 172 -35.25 -14.01 -38.75
C GLN A 172 -35.97 -12.87 -39.48
N LYS A 173 -35.84 -11.62 -39.00
CA LYS A 173 -36.39 -10.43 -39.65
C LYS A 173 -35.79 -10.24 -41.05
N TYR A 174 -34.47 -10.38 -41.20
CA TYR A 174 -33.82 -10.34 -42.52
C TYR A 174 -34.30 -11.46 -43.44
N LYS A 175 -34.46 -12.69 -42.94
CA LYS A 175 -35.04 -13.79 -43.72
C LYS A 175 -36.45 -13.46 -44.22
N ARG A 176 -37.32 -12.91 -43.35
CA ARG A 176 -38.67 -12.48 -43.76
C ARG A 176 -38.61 -11.36 -44.81
N MET A 177 -37.79 -10.34 -44.56
CA MET A 177 -37.63 -9.21 -45.48
C MET A 177 -37.14 -9.67 -46.86
N SER A 178 -36.14 -10.56 -46.91
CA SER A 178 -35.60 -11.09 -48.16
C SER A 178 -36.65 -11.81 -49.01
N ARG A 179 -37.55 -12.57 -48.37
CA ARG A 179 -38.67 -13.25 -49.06
C ARG A 179 -39.66 -12.25 -49.66
N VAL A 180 -40.01 -11.20 -48.90
CA VAL A 180 -40.92 -10.15 -49.37
C VAL A 180 -40.31 -9.38 -50.54
N VAL A 181 -39.04 -8.99 -50.43
CA VAL A 181 -38.33 -8.31 -51.52
C VAL A 181 -38.27 -9.19 -52.77
N TRP A 182 -37.97 -10.48 -52.63
CA TRP A 182 -37.95 -11.41 -53.75
C TRP A 182 -39.32 -11.55 -54.41
N GLN A 183 -40.40 -11.70 -53.62
CA GLN A 183 -41.76 -11.74 -54.16
C GLN A 183 -42.11 -10.45 -54.90
N ASN A 184 -41.81 -9.28 -54.32
CA ASN A 184 -42.03 -7.99 -54.96
C ASN A 184 -41.24 -7.84 -56.26
N MET A 185 -40.00 -8.32 -56.29
CA MET A 185 -39.17 -8.26 -57.49
C MET A 185 -39.74 -9.14 -58.60
N LYS A 186 -40.22 -10.34 -58.27
CA LYS A 186 -40.90 -11.24 -59.21
C LYS A 186 -42.20 -10.66 -59.75
N ILE A 187 -43.01 -10.02 -58.90
CA ILE A 187 -44.24 -9.34 -59.31
C ILE A 187 -43.93 -8.17 -60.26
N ARG A 188 -42.91 -7.36 -59.95
CA ARG A 188 -42.47 -6.26 -60.81
C ARG A 188 -41.98 -6.75 -62.17
N GLU A 189 -41.22 -7.85 -62.20
CA GLU A 189 -40.75 -8.46 -63.44
C GLU A 189 -41.92 -8.93 -64.31
N GLN A 190 -42.92 -9.59 -63.71
CA GLN A 190 -44.15 -9.99 -64.41
C GLN A 190 -44.94 -8.78 -64.94
N MET A 191 -45.06 -7.72 -64.14
CA MET A 191 -45.77 -6.51 -64.52
C MET A 191 -45.04 -5.78 -65.66
N LEU A 192 -43.71 -5.68 -65.60
CA LEU A 192 -42.89 -5.12 -66.67
C LEU A 192 -42.98 -5.93 -67.96
N SER A 193 -43.00 -7.27 -67.87
CA SER A 193 -43.23 -8.13 -69.03
C SER A 193 -44.58 -7.86 -69.68
N THR A 194 -45.62 -7.66 -68.87
CA THR A 194 -46.99 -7.39 -69.34
C THR A 194 -47.08 -5.99 -69.99
N VAL A 195 -46.47 -4.98 -69.38
CA VAL A 195 -46.41 -3.63 -69.96
C VAL A 195 -45.59 -3.65 -71.26
N ASN A 196 -44.47 -4.37 -71.30
CA ASN A 196 -43.67 -4.50 -72.51
C ASN A 196 -44.42 -5.20 -73.65
N SER A 197 -45.25 -6.22 -73.37
CA SER A 197 -46.11 -6.80 -74.41
C SER A 197 -47.15 -5.79 -74.88
N GLN A 198 -47.81 -5.06 -73.97
CA GLN A 198 -48.77 -4.01 -74.35
C GLN A 198 -48.14 -2.90 -75.18
N VAL A 199 -46.93 -2.44 -74.83
CA VAL A 199 -46.18 -1.44 -75.61
C VAL A 199 -45.82 -1.98 -76.99
N LYS A 200 -45.42 -3.26 -77.10
CA LYS A 200 -45.17 -3.89 -78.40
C LYS A 200 -46.44 -3.97 -79.25
N ASP A 201 -47.58 -4.30 -78.64
CA ASP A 201 -48.87 -4.36 -79.32
C ASP A 201 -49.31 -2.97 -79.79
N LEU A 202 -49.19 -1.95 -78.93
CA LEU A 202 -49.47 -0.55 -79.28
C LEU A 202 -48.50 -0.03 -80.35
N TRP A 203 -47.24 -0.42 -80.29
CA TRP A 203 -46.25 -0.07 -81.31
C TRP A 203 -46.57 -0.72 -82.65
N ALA A 204 -46.93 -2.01 -82.66
CA ALA A 204 -47.38 -2.69 -83.87
C ALA A 204 -48.67 -2.07 -84.44
N TYR A 205 -49.60 -1.69 -83.56
CA TYR A 205 -50.81 -0.98 -83.93
C TYR A 205 -50.51 0.41 -84.51
N ALA A 206 -49.65 1.21 -83.87
CA ALA A 206 -49.21 2.50 -84.37
C ALA A 206 -48.49 2.35 -85.72
N GLN A 207 -47.63 1.34 -85.87
CA GLN A 207 -46.94 1.03 -87.12
C GLN A 207 -47.91 0.56 -88.22
N SER A 208 -49.03 -0.05 -87.87
CA SER A 208 -50.11 -0.40 -88.82
C SER A 208 -51.01 0.80 -89.18
N LEU A 209 -51.16 1.77 -88.27
CA LEU A 209 -51.88 3.03 -88.49
C LEU A 209 -51.06 4.03 -89.29
N VAL A 210 -49.73 3.98 -89.16
CA VAL A 210 -48.80 4.59 -90.10
C VAL A 210 -48.93 3.82 -91.41
N ARG A 211 -49.95 4.17 -92.19
CA ARG A 211 -49.93 3.94 -93.62
C ARG A 211 -48.61 4.51 -94.12
N ALA A 212 -47.88 3.75 -94.93
CA ALA A 212 -46.72 4.20 -95.70
C ALA A 212 -47.08 5.26 -96.76
N GLU A 213 -48.04 6.15 -96.46
CA GLU A 213 -48.66 7.14 -97.32
C GLU A 213 -48.86 8.49 -96.60
N SER A 214 -47.89 8.98 -95.81
CA SER A 214 -47.94 10.38 -95.36
C SER A 214 -46.61 10.99 -94.91
N ASP A 215 -45.49 10.66 -95.53
CA ASP A 215 -44.18 11.21 -95.12
C ASP A 215 -43.87 12.64 -95.62
N HIS A 216 -44.84 13.40 -96.16
CA HIS A 216 -44.48 14.69 -96.80
C HIS A 216 -45.25 15.97 -96.47
N ILE A 217 -46.23 16.03 -95.55
CA ILE A 217 -47.05 17.27 -95.51
C ILE A 217 -47.19 18.01 -94.16
N PHE A 218 -46.89 17.45 -92.98
CA PHE A 218 -47.29 18.13 -91.73
C PHE A 218 -46.23 18.54 -90.69
N MET A 219 -44.94 18.58 -91.01
CA MET A 219 -43.89 18.98 -90.04
C MET A 219 -42.93 20.05 -90.57
N LYS A 220 -43.43 21.17 -91.09
CA LYS A 220 -42.56 22.27 -91.57
C LYS A 220 -42.83 23.66 -91.00
N LYS A 221 -43.82 23.87 -90.13
CA LYS A 221 -44.11 25.22 -89.59
C LYS A 221 -43.83 25.40 -88.09
N ASP A 222 -44.03 24.39 -87.25
CA ASP A 222 -43.77 24.52 -85.81
C ASP A 222 -42.32 24.21 -85.41
N ILE A 223 -41.57 23.52 -86.28
CA ILE A 223 -40.15 23.24 -86.07
C ILE A 223 -39.32 24.53 -86.18
N ASP A 224 -39.68 25.46 -87.07
CA ASP A 224 -38.92 26.71 -87.27
C ASP A 224 -39.05 27.68 -86.08
N LEU A 225 -40.18 27.67 -85.37
CA LEU A 225 -40.39 28.54 -84.20
C LEU A 225 -39.66 27.99 -82.96
N PHE A 226 -39.74 26.66 -82.73
CA PHE A 226 -39.01 25.96 -81.67
C PHE A 226 -37.50 26.00 -81.89
N ASN A 227 -37.04 25.82 -83.12
CA ASN A 227 -35.62 25.92 -83.47
C ASN A 227 -35.11 27.35 -83.25
N LYS A 228 -35.87 28.39 -83.63
CA LYS A 228 -35.48 29.78 -83.33
C LYS A 228 -35.45 30.10 -81.84
N THR A 229 -36.35 29.53 -81.04
CA THR A 229 -36.31 29.75 -79.58
C THR A 229 -35.14 29.03 -78.94
N LEU A 230 -34.83 27.81 -79.38
CA LEU A 230 -33.65 27.06 -78.95
C LEU A 230 -32.34 27.72 -79.40
N GLU A 231 -32.28 28.25 -80.62
CA GLU A 231 -31.13 29.01 -81.13
C GLU A 231 -30.92 30.29 -80.32
N ASN A 232 -31.98 31.03 -79.99
CA ASN A 232 -31.89 32.21 -79.14
C ASN A 232 -31.44 31.85 -77.71
N GLN A 233 -31.90 30.72 -77.16
CA GLN A 233 -31.46 30.24 -75.85
C GLN A 233 -30.00 29.75 -75.86
N LEU A 234 -29.57 29.08 -76.93
CA LEU A 234 -28.18 28.65 -77.12
C LEU A 234 -27.26 29.85 -77.28
N ALA A 235 -27.63 30.85 -78.09
CA ALA A 235 -26.88 32.09 -78.24
C ALA A 235 -26.78 32.86 -76.91
N HIS A 236 -27.85 32.87 -76.12
CA HIS A 236 -27.82 33.49 -74.80
C HIS A 236 -26.92 32.73 -73.82
N LEU A 237 -26.97 31.39 -73.83
CA LEU A 237 -26.11 30.54 -73.00
C LEU A 237 -24.64 30.68 -73.39
N GLU A 238 -24.35 30.78 -74.69
CA GLU A 238 -23.01 30.99 -75.22
C GLU A 238 -22.46 32.35 -74.79
N ASN A 239 -23.27 33.41 -74.84
CA ASN A 239 -22.90 34.73 -74.32
C ASN A 239 -22.64 34.74 -72.81
N ILE A 240 -23.43 34.01 -72.01
CA ILE A 240 -23.16 33.87 -70.57
C ILE A 240 -21.84 33.12 -70.36
N CYS A 241 -21.58 32.08 -71.15
CA CYS A 241 -20.36 31.29 -71.03
C CYS A 241 -19.11 32.08 -71.47
N THR A 242 -19.21 32.96 -72.46
CA THR A 242 -18.10 33.87 -72.84
C THR A 242 -17.83 34.90 -71.74
N GLU A 243 -18.86 35.53 -71.18
CA GLU A 243 -18.71 36.46 -70.05
C GLU A 243 -18.05 35.78 -68.84
N VAL A 244 -18.50 34.58 -68.47
CA VAL A 244 -17.91 33.84 -67.34
C VAL A 244 -16.48 33.38 -67.64
N LYS A 245 -16.18 33.01 -68.88
CA LYS A 245 -14.82 32.67 -69.32
C LYS A 245 -13.87 33.87 -69.20
N ASP A 246 -14.34 35.06 -69.58
CA ASP A 246 -13.56 36.31 -69.51
C ASP A 246 -13.35 36.75 -68.05
N VAL A 247 -14.39 36.67 -67.21
CA VAL A 247 -14.31 37.00 -65.77
C VAL A 247 -13.40 36.04 -65.01
N LEU A 248 -13.46 34.74 -65.32
CA LEU A 248 -12.62 33.72 -64.65
C LEU A 248 -11.24 33.53 -65.30
N LEU A 249 -10.94 34.27 -66.38
CA LEU A 249 -9.67 34.24 -67.13
C LEU A 249 -9.28 32.82 -67.58
N VAL A 250 -10.24 32.06 -68.11
CA VAL A 250 -10.05 30.65 -68.49
C VAL A 250 -9.82 30.53 -70.01
N ARG A 251 -8.82 29.71 -70.43
CA ARG A 251 -8.44 29.58 -71.85
C ARG A 251 -9.49 28.86 -72.70
N SER A 252 -10.18 27.87 -72.15
CA SER A 252 -11.16 27.03 -72.86
C SER A 252 -12.44 26.79 -72.05
N TYR A 253 -13.56 26.52 -72.72
CA TYR A 253 -14.82 26.16 -72.04
C TYR A 253 -14.71 24.84 -71.26
N HIS A 254 -13.83 23.94 -71.69
CA HIS A 254 -13.61 22.65 -71.02
C HIS A 254 -12.94 22.83 -69.66
N ASP A 255 -11.97 23.74 -69.55
CA ASP A 255 -11.33 24.08 -68.28
C ASP A 255 -12.30 24.73 -67.28
N LEU A 256 -13.30 25.46 -67.78
CA LEU A 256 -14.35 26.09 -66.98
C LEU A 256 -15.31 25.04 -66.39
N LEU A 257 -15.70 24.05 -67.18
CA LEU A 257 -16.49 22.91 -66.71
C LEU A 257 -15.72 22.08 -65.67
N LEU A 258 -14.45 21.77 -65.90
CA LEU A 258 -13.60 21.05 -64.94
C LEU A 258 -13.47 21.80 -63.61
N ARG A 259 -13.38 23.14 -63.63
CA ARG A 259 -13.35 23.96 -62.41
C ARG A 259 -14.68 23.92 -61.66
N PHE A 260 -15.81 23.94 -62.38
CA PHE A 260 -17.12 23.80 -61.75
C PHE A 260 -17.36 22.40 -61.18
N GLU A 261 -16.90 21.34 -61.86
CA GLU A 261 -16.92 19.98 -61.32
C GLU A 261 -16.10 19.90 -60.04
N ASN A 262 -14.84 20.35 -60.06
CA ASN A 262 -14.00 20.39 -58.86
C ASN A 262 -14.62 21.23 -57.72
N GLN A 263 -15.22 22.38 -58.04
CA GLN A 263 -15.93 23.20 -57.06
C GLN A 263 -17.15 22.49 -56.48
N SER A 264 -17.89 21.75 -57.31
CA SER A 264 -19.03 20.95 -56.87
C SER A 264 -18.59 19.80 -55.95
N GLU A 265 -17.49 19.11 -56.28
CA GLU A 265 -16.91 18.06 -55.46
C GLU A 265 -16.41 18.59 -54.12
N HIS A 266 -15.70 19.72 -54.12
CA HIS A 266 -15.28 20.39 -52.89
C HIS A 266 -16.47 20.82 -52.03
N ARG A 267 -17.54 21.35 -52.65
CA ARG A 267 -18.77 21.69 -51.93
C ARG A 267 -19.41 20.46 -51.30
N VAL A 268 -19.51 19.33 -52.02
CA VAL A 268 -20.05 18.08 -51.50
C VAL A 268 -19.19 17.56 -50.33
N ALA A 269 -17.87 17.59 -50.46
CA ALA A 269 -16.95 17.17 -49.40
C ALA A 269 -17.06 18.06 -48.15
N LEU A 270 -17.19 19.38 -48.33
CA LEU A 270 -17.39 20.32 -47.23
C LEU A 270 -18.74 20.11 -46.53
N LEU A 271 -19.82 19.86 -47.28
CA LEU A 271 -21.12 19.54 -46.72
C LEU A 271 -21.08 18.23 -45.93
N ALA A 272 -20.43 17.18 -46.45
CA ALA A 272 -20.26 15.93 -45.72
C ALA A 272 -19.46 16.13 -44.41
N ARG A 273 -18.42 16.97 -44.43
CA ARG A 273 -17.64 17.31 -43.23
C ARG A 273 -18.46 18.12 -42.21
N LEU A 274 -19.32 19.00 -42.69
CA LEU A 274 -20.25 19.77 -41.86
C LEU A 274 -21.27 18.85 -41.18
N ASP A 275 -21.84 17.88 -41.90
CA ASP A 275 -22.74 16.88 -41.33
C ASP A 275 -22.06 16.02 -40.25
N ILE A 276 -20.81 15.61 -40.48
CA ILE A 276 -20.02 14.88 -39.48
C ILE A 276 -19.82 15.75 -38.23
N ASN A 277 -19.50 17.03 -38.39
CA ASN A 277 -19.32 17.95 -37.27
C ASN A 277 -20.62 18.20 -36.50
N ILE A 278 -21.76 18.30 -37.17
CA ILE A 278 -23.08 18.41 -36.52
C ILE A 278 -23.36 17.15 -35.70
N LYS A 279 -23.16 15.96 -36.26
CA LYS A 279 -23.30 14.69 -35.51
C LYS A 279 -22.38 14.61 -34.31
N ASN A 280 -21.11 15.03 -34.46
CA ASN A 280 -20.16 15.08 -33.35
C ASN A 280 -20.62 16.05 -32.24
N ARG A 281 -21.14 17.23 -32.62
CA ARG A 281 -21.72 18.19 -31.68
C ARG A 281 -22.93 17.62 -30.94
N GLU A 282 -23.82 16.91 -31.62
CA GLU A 282 -24.97 16.24 -30.98
C GLU A 282 -24.53 15.16 -30.00
N VAL A 283 -23.53 14.34 -30.36
CA VAL A 283 -22.93 13.35 -29.45
C VAL A 283 -22.34 14.03 -28.21
N LEU A 284 -21.61 15.14 -28.38
CA LEU A 284 -21.08 15.89 -27.23
C LEU A 284 -22.18 16.50 -26.36
N LEU A 285 -23.26 17.01 -26.97
CA LEU A 285 -24.42 17.51 -26.23
C LEU A 285 -25.12 16.41 -25.45
N SER A 286 -25.29 15.22 -26.03
CA SER A 286 -25.88 14.06 -25.34
C SER A 286 -25.02 13.61 -24.15
N LYS A 287 -23.69 13.56 -24.31
CA LYS A 287 -22.74 13.26 -23.22
C LYS A 287 -22.81 14.29 -22.11
N LYS A 288 -22.87 15.59 -22.47
CA LYS A 288 -23.05 16.68 -21.50
C LYS A 288 -24.37 16.52 -20.73
N HIS A 289 -25.47 16.21 -21.43
CA HIS A 289 -26.76 16.03 -20.79
C HIS A 289 -26.77 14.82 -19.83
N HIS A 290 -26.16 13.71 -20.23
CA HIS A 290 -25.99 12.55 -19.36
C HIS A 290 -25.15 12.89 -18.12
N ALA A 291 -24.03 13.61 -18.29
CA ALA A 291 -23.20 14.05 -17.17
C ALA A 291 -23.96 14.97 -16.19
N LEU A 292 -24.83 15.86 -16.72
CA LEU A 292 -25.69 16.71 -15.90
C LEU A 292 -26.73 15.88 -15.11
N GLN A 293 -27.37 14.89 -15.75
CA GLN A 293 -28.29 13.97 -15.06
C GLN A 293 -27.59 13.16 -13.96
N VAL A 294 -26.37 12.68 -14.20
CA VAL A 294 -25.56 12.00 -13.18
C VAL A 294 -25.24 12.94 -12.02
N LEU A 295 -24.86 14.18 -12.32
CA LEU A 295 -24.57 15.18 -11.30
C LEU A 295 -25.81 15.55 -10.47
N GLU A 296 -26.98 15.68 -11.08
CA GLU A 296 -28.24 15.86 -10.38
C GLU A 296 -28.59 14.63 -9.53
N GLY A 297 -28.47 13.42 -10.07
CA GLY A 297 -28.67 12.17 -9.33
C GLY A 297 -27.75 12.07 -8.11
N LEU A 298 -26.49 12.49 -8.22
CA LEU A 298 -25.55 12.55 -7.10
C LEU A 298 -25.95 13.61 -6.06
N LYS A 299 -26.45 14.78 -6.49
CA LYS A 299 -26.95 15.84 -5.59
C LYS A 299 -28.19 15.41 -4.80
N TYR A 300 -29.08 14.62 -5.41
CA TYR A 300 -30.25 14.08 -4.71
C TYR A 300 -29.88 12.87 -3.83
N SER A 301 -28.94 12.01 -4.28
CA SER A 301 -28.40 10.92 -3.47
C SER A 301 -27.67 11.40 -2.20
N THR A 302 -26.96 12.54 -2.27
CA THR A 302 -26.32 13.15 -1.08
C THR A 302 -27.33 13.75 -0.11
N LYS A 303 -28.56 14.07 -0.55
CA LYS A 303 -29.64 14.56 0.33
C LYS A 303 -30.48 13.42 0.92
N GLU A 304 -30.60 12.27 0.25
CA GLU A 304 -31.44 11.15 0.73
C GLU A 304 -30.67 10.02 1.45
N GLN A 305 -29.34 9.94 1.35
CA GLN A 305 -28.56 8.83 1.95
C GLN A 305 -27.98 9.05 3.35
N TYR A 306 -28.27 10.17 4.01
CA TYR A 306 -28.04 10.28 5.45
C TYR A 306 -29.36 10.09 6.19
N LYS A 307 -29.68 8.82 6.46
CA LYS A 307 -30.53 8.50 7.60
C LYS A 307 -29.87 9.15 8.82
N THR A 308 -30.57 10.12 9.39
CA THR A 308 -30.18 11.04 10.48
C THR A 308 -29.52 10.40 11.70
N ASN A 309 -29.62 9.07 11.87
CA ASN A 309 -29.07 8.37 13.03
C ASN A 309 -27.56 8.06 12.89
N ASN A 310 -27.06 7.72 11.70
CA ASN A 310 -25.63 7.38 11.55
C ASN A 310 -24.72 8.61 11.55
N THR A 311 -25.21 9.77 11.10
CA THR A 311 -24.45 11.03 11.15
C THR A 311 -24.30 11.55 12.56
N GLN A 312 -25.32 11.37 13.41
CA GLN A 312 -25.26 11.75 14.82
C GLN A 312 -24.23 10.88 15.56
N ASP A 313 -24.28 9.55 15.38
CA ASP A 313 -23.34 8.62 15.99
C ASP A 313 -21.88 8.86 15.53
N ILE A 314 -21.68 9.16 14.25
CA ILE A 314 -20.34 9.47 13.72
C ILE A 314 -19.85 10.83 14.26
N LEU A 315 -20.72 11.83 14.40
CA LEU A 315 -20.36 13.11 15.00
C LEU A 315 -20.03 12.97 16.48
N GLU A 316 -20.78 12.17 17.23
CA GLU A 316 -20.48 11.84 18.63
C GLU A 316 -19.15 11.08 18.75
N GLN A 317 -18.86 10.13 17.85
CA GLN A 317 -17.56 9.45 17.82
C GLN A 317 -16.41 10.41 17.51
N ILE A 318 -16.59 11.34 16.56
CA ILE A 318 -15.60 12.38 16.26
C ILE A 318 -15.38 13.29 17.48
N GLU A 319 -16.43 13.59 18.23
CA GLU A 319 -16.33 14.44 19.42
C GLU A 319 -15.62 13.73 20.58
N ILE A 320 -15.83 12.42 20.74
CA ILE A 320 -15.11 11.57 21.69
C ILE A 320 -13.63 11.48 21.32
N GLU A 321 -13.30 11.24 20.04
CA GLU A 321 -11.90 11.17 19.59
C GLU A 321 -11.19 12.53 19.72
N LYS A 322 -11.89 13.65 19.47
CA LYS A 322 -11.33 14.99 19.72
C LYS A 322 -11.05 15.26 21.19
N LYS A 323 -11.87 14.74 22.13
CA LYS A 323 -11.59 14.83 23.56
C LYS A 323 -10.35 14.02 23.94
N ARG A 324 -10.24 12.79 23.44
CA ARG A 324 -9.03 11.95 23.64
C ARG A 324 -7.77 12.60 23.10
N GLU A 325 -7.85 13.24 21.94
CA GLU A 325 -6.72 13.96 21.35
C GLU A 325 -6.28 15.13 22.24
N LYS A 326 -7.23 15.88 22.81
CA LYS A 326 -6.91 16.96 23.77
C LYS A 326 -6.26 16.41 25.03
N ASP A 327 -6.83 15.36 25.63
CA ASP A 327 -6.27 14.74 26.84
C ASP A 327 -4.83 14.22 26.60
N LEU A 328 -4.58 13.65 25.42
CA LEU A 328 -3.23 13.20 25.04
C LEU A 328 -2.26 14.36 24.82
N ARG A 329 -2.72 15.46 24.22
CA ARG A 329 -1.90 16.68 24.08
C ARG A 329 -1.56 17.28 25.44
N GLU A 330 -2.51 17.32 26.37
CA GLU A 330 -2.30 17.77 27.75
C GLU A 330 -1.33 16.86 28.51
N GLN A 331 -1.40 15.54 28.31
CA GLN A 331 -0.40 14.61 28.86
C GLN A 331 0.98 14.82 28.25
N ILE A 332 1.08 15.08 26.95
CA ILE A 332 2.35 15.38 26.29
C ILE A 332 2.95 16.68 26.82
N THR A 333 2.15 17.73 27.03
CA THR A 333 2.64 18.98 27.63
C THR A 333 3.09 18.78 29.07
N ALA A 334 2.29 18.08 29.89
CA ALA A 334 2.66 17.77 31.27
C ALA A 334 3.93 16.91 31.37
N HIS A 335 4.10 15.92 30.49
CA HIS A 335 5.33 15.14 30.40
C HIS A 335 6.50 15.98 29.88
N GLY A 336 6.26 16.90 28.95
CA GLY A 336 7.24 17.87 28.49
C GLY A 336 7.76 18.75 29.62
N GLU A 337 6.85 19.31 30.43
CA GLU A 337 7.17 20.11 31.62
C GLU A 337 7.93 19.29 32.67
N LEU A 338 7.53 18.03 32.91
CA LEU A 338 8.27 17.17 33.83
C LEU A 338 9.70 16.92 33.31
N ILE A 339 9.88 16.68 32.01
CA ILE A 339 11.20 16.46 31.42
C ILE A 339 12.06 17.73 31.50
N THR A 340 11.49 18.93 31.32
CA THR A 340 12.24 20.18 31.50
C THR A 340 12.63 20.40 32.95
N HIS A 341 11.75 20.10 33.91
CA HIS A 341 12.09 20.13 35.34
C HIS A 341 13.20 19.13 35.70
N VAL A 342 13.14 17.89 35.20
CA VAL A 342 14.20 16.88 35.40
C VAL A 342 15.51 17.36 34.77
N ARG A 343 15.48 17.95 33.57
CA ARG A 343 16.67 18.49 32.92
C ARG A 343 17.28 19.63 33.74
N ALA A 344 16.47 20.59 34.19
CA ALA A 344 16.93 21.71 35.02
C ALA A 344 17.50 21.23 36.36
N ALA A 345 16.84 20.28 37.03
CA ALA A 345 17.34 19.70 38.28
C ALA A 345 18.68 18.97 38.09
N LEU A 346 18.82 18.19 37.01
CA LEU A 346 20.08 17.52 36.70
C LEU A 346 21.18 18.55 36.33
N GLN A 347 20.86 19.60 35.58
CA GLN A 347 21.81 20.68 35.30
C GLN A 347 22.27 21.37 36.59
N ASN A 348 21.34 21.67 37.51
CA ASN A 348 21.66 22.21 38.83
C ASN A 348 22.54 21.26 39.66
N MET A 349 22.29 19.94 39.61
CA MET A 349 23.19 18.96 40.24
C MET A 349 24.58 18.97 39.59
N ASN A 350 24.67 19.06 38.27
CA ASN A 350 25.96 19.12 37.58
C ASN A 350 26.74 20.41 37.89
N THR A 351 26.06 21.55 38.05
CA THR A 351 26.69 22.81 38.45
C THR A 351 27.18 22.77 39.90
N MET A 352 26.41 22.20 40.83
CA MET A 352 26.88 21.95 42.21
C MET A 352 28.09 21.00 42.25
N LEU A 353 28.20 20.09 41.28
CA LEU A 353 29.30 19.14 41.14
C LEU A 353 30.49 19.69 40.30
N LEU A 354 30.49 20.97 39.93
CA LEU A 354 31.62 21.61 39.22
C LEU A 354 32.88 21.71 40.11
N CYS A 355 32.73 21.78 41.43
CA CYS A 355 33.86 21.91 42.35
C CYS A 355 34.74 20.64 42.46
N PHE A 356 34.40 19.55 41.76
CA PHE A 356 35.14 18.28 41.81
C PHE A 356 35.84 17.96 40.48
N LYS A 357 37.13 18.27 40.40
CA LYS A 357 38.02 17.86 39.31
C LYS A 357 38.36 16.38 39.42
N HIS A 358 38.28 15.63 38.31
CA HIS A 358 38.88 14.30 38.19
C HIS A 358 40.41 14.41 38.36
N MET A 359 40.96 13.90 39.46
CA MET A 359 42.40 13.63 39.57
C MET A 359 42.75 12.52 38.58
N LYS A 360 43.20 12.88 37.37
CA LYS A 360 43.83 11.93 36.44
C LYS A 360 45.05 11.33 37.14
N GLU A 361 45.10 10.00 37.24
CA GLU A 361 46.22 9.25 37.80
C GLU A 361 47.56 9.73 37.21
N MET A 362 48.37 10.40 38.03
CA MET A 362 49.80 10.56 37.77
C MET A 362 50.46 9.18 37.92
N VAL A 363 50.86 8.62 36.78
CA VAL A 363 51.75 7.47 36.68
C VAL A 363 53.04 7.77 37.46
N LYS A 364 53.23 7.12 38.61
CA LYS A 364 54.46 7.19 39.42
C LYS A 364 55.60 6.49 38.68
N LYS A 365 56.65 7.22 38.33
CA LYS A 365 58.02 6.69 38.20
C LYS A 365 58.85 7.14 39.41
N PRO A 366 59.63 6.27 40.05
CA PRO A 366 60.40 6.65 41.23
C PRO A 366 61.80 7.13 40.81
N VAL A 367 62.23 8.31 41.27
CA VAL A 367 63.65 8.66 41.37
C VAL A 367 63.90 9.36 42.70
N LYS A 368 65.00 8.94 43.33
CA LYS A 368 65.47 9.28 44.68
C LYS A 368 66.13 10.68 44.76
N ASN A 369 66.07 11.21 45.98
CA ASN A 369 66.99 12.14 46.67
C ASN A 369 66.72 13.67 46.64
N ALA A 370 66.19 14.13 47.78
CA ALA A 370 66.72 15.15 48.69
C ALA A 370 66.93 16.61 48.18
N LYS A 371 66.05 17.53 48.58
CA LYS A 371 66.23 18.54 49.66
C LYS A 371 65.14 19.63 49.56
N LYS A 372 64.78 20.16 50.72
CA LYS A 372 63.83 21.26 50.96
C LYS A 372 64.20 22.52 50.17
N GLU A 373 63.21 23.20 49.57
CA GLU A 373 62.92 24.59 49.90
C GLU A 373 61.53 25.00 49.40
N LEU A 374 60.86 25.77 50.26
CA LEU A 374 59.53 26.34 50.11
C LEU A 374 59.68 27.59 49.21
N MET A 375 59.04 27.63 48.04
CA MET A 375 58.94 28.88 47.28
C MET A 375 57.57 28.99 46.61
N ILE A 376 56.82 29.98 47.08
CA ILE A 376 55.54 30.48 46.58
C ILE A 376 55.74 30.98 45.15
N ILE A 377 54.92 30.51 44.21
CA ILE A 377 54.65 31.23 42.94
C ILE A 377 53.14 31.16 42.69
N ASN A 378 52.46 32.23 43.13
CA ASN A 378 51.18 32.67 42.59
C ASN A 378 51.30 32.88 41.07
N GLY A 379 50.28 32.52 40.31
CA GLY A 379 50.13 32.97 38.92
C GLY A 379 49.63 31.94 37.91
N LYS A 380 48.65 31.09 38.24
CA LYS A 380 48.01 30.17 37.28
C LYS A 380 46.50 29.94 37.47
N GLU A 381 45.80 30.76 38.26
CA GLU A 381 44.35 30.56 38.47
C GLU A 381 43.50 31.11 37.32
N ASP A 382 43.93 32.18 36.65
CA ASP A 382 43.06 32.89 35.69
C ASP A 382 42.86 32.20 34.32
N ILE A 383 43.70 31.23 33.96
CA ILE A 383 43.61 30.52 32.67
C ILE A 383 42.77 29.24 32.79
N GLU A 384 42.75 28.60 33.96
CA GLU A 384 42.00 27.35 34.19
C GLU A 384 40.53 27.59 34.57
N GLU A 385 40.18 28.73 35.16
CA GLU A 385 38.77 29.09 35.40
C GLU A 385 38.00 29.32 34.09
N ARG A 386 38.66 29.85 33.06
CA ARG A 386 38.04 30.02 31.72
C ARG A 386 37.72 28.68 31.04
N ASP A 387 38.54 27.66 31.24
CA ASP A 387 38.28 26.32 30.69
C ASP A 387 37.19 25.56 31.46
N ALA A 388 37.08 25.78 32.79
CA ALA A 388 35.99 25.24 33.59
C ALA A 388 34.63 25.88 33.26
N LEU A 389 34.62 27.17 32.91
CA LEU A 389 33.44 27.87 32.41
C LEU A 389 33.04 27.41 30.99
N ALA A 390 34.01 27.03 30.14
CA ALA A 390 33.75 26.53 28.79
C ALA A 390 33.06 25.14 28.76
N GLU A 391 33.20 24.31 29.80
CA GLU A 391 32.45 23.05 29.93
C GLU A 391 30.96 23.26 30.28
N VAL A 392 30.61 24.41 30.89
CA VAL A 392 29.22 24.77 31.20
C VAL A 392 28.44 25.17 29.94
N GLU A 393 29.13 25.73 28.94
CA GLU A 393 28.51 26.26 27.72
C GLU A 393 28.10 25.18 26.71
N ARG A 394 28.64 23.95 26.84
CA ARG A 394 28.10 22.80 26.10
C ARG A 394 26.89 22.27 26.84
N MET A 395 25.75 22.91 26.62
CA MET A 395 24.44 22.38 27.02
C MET A 395 24.23 21.01 26.37
N ASP A 396 24.57 19.93 27.08
CA ASP A 396 24.19 18.58 26.64
C ASP A 396 22.65 18.53 26.60
N THR A 397 22.10 18.45 25.40
CA THR A 397 20.66 18.41 25.16
C THR A 397 20.02 17.08 25.59
N ASP A 398 20.84 16.05 25.81
CA ASP A 398 20.42 14.71 26.20
C ASP A 398 20.46 14.50 27.72
N VAL A 399 19.28 14.27 28.31
CA VAL A 399 19.07 14.00 29.74
C VAL A 399 19.83 12.75 30.19
N LEU A 400 19.96 11.74 29.33
CA LEU A 400 20.66 10.49 29.66
C LEU A 400 22.18 10.69 29.72
N ALA A 401 22.73 11.49 28.82
CA ALA A 401 24.15 11.85 28.86
C ALA A 401 24.48 12.64 30.13
N LEU A 402 23.62 13.59 30.50
CA LEU A 402 23.79 14.43 31.68
C LEU A 402 23.68 13.60 32.98
N LEU A 403 22.73 12.65 33.04
CA LEU A 403 22.59 11.71 34.15
C LEU A 403 23.80 10.76 34.27
N SER A 404 24.38 10.32 33.15
CA SER A 404 25.58 9.47 33.16
C SER A 404 26.81 10.20 33.71
N LYS A 405 26.99 11.48 33.33
CA LYS A 405 28.07 12.34 33.85
C LYS A 405 27.92 12.59 35.35
N ILE A 406 26.71 12.93 35.80
CA ILE A 406 26.41 13.11 37.23
C ILE A 406 26.63 11.81 38.00
N SER A 407 26.14 10.68 37.48
CA SER A 407 26.34 9.38 38.14
C SER A 407 27.81 9.02 38.29
N GLN A 408 28.66 9.34 37.31
CA GLN A 408 30.11 9.12 37.42
C GLN A 408 30.73 10.05 38.47
N LYS A 409 30.38 11.34 38.48
CA LYS A 409 30.87 12.31 39.47
C LYS A 409 30.42 11.96 40.90
N ILE A 410 29.15 11.58 41.09
CA ILE A 410 28.62 11.10 42.37
C ILE A 410 29.33 9.80 42.79
N HIS A 411 29.57 8.88 41.86
CA HIS A 411 30.28 7.64 42.19
C HIS A 411 31.73 7.91 42.62
N THR A 412 32.41 8.88 41.99
CA THR A 412 33.74 9.32 42.47
C THR A 412 33.67 10.00 43.83
N LEU A 413 32.65 10.82 44.10
CA LEU A 413 32.44 11.41 45.42
C LEU A 413 32.19 10.35 46.48
N PHE A 414 31.31 9.40 46.20
CA PHE A 414 30.98 8.31 47.09
C PHE A 414 32.20 7.45 47.42
N ASN A 415 33.06 7.20 46.43
CA ASN A 415 34.31 6.47 46.62
C ASN A 415 35.35 7.26 47.45
N ILE A 416 35.33 8.60 47.39
CA ILE A 416 36.19 9.47 48.20
C ILE A 416 35.61 9.69 49.61
N SER A 417 34.28 9.66 49.76
CA SER A 417 33.58 9.95 51.02
C SER A 417 33.36 8.73 51.93
N ASN A 418 33.93 7.56 51.60
CA ASN A 418 33.90 6.37 52.46
C ASN A 418 34.85 6.50 53.67
N PHE A 419 34.70 7.58 54.45
CA PHE A 419 35.27 7.71 55.79
C PHE A 419 34.11 7.73 56.79
N GLU A 420 34.13 6.86 57.80
CA GLU A 420 33.15 6.90 58.90
C GLU A 420 33.34 8.20 59.70
N LEU A 421 32.39 9.13 59.56
CA LEU A 421 32.33 10.34 60.38
C LEU A 421 31.71 9.98 61.74
N GLN A 422 32.35 10.39 62.84
CA GLN A 422 31.76 10.31 64.18
C GLN A 422 30.49 11.19 64.23
N GLY A 423 29.41 10.66 64.81
CA GLY A 423 28.04 11.20 64.68
C GLY A 423 27.88 12.70 64.94
N GLU A 424 28.62 13.30 65.88
CA GLU A 424 28.54 14.74 66.16
C GLU A 424 29.04 15.63 65.00
N LYS A 425 30.03 15.16 64.22
CA LYS A 425 30.52 15.89 63.03
C LYS A 425 29.61 15.70 61.83
N GLU A 426 28.87 14.60 61.78
CA GLU A 426 27.87 14.35 60.74
C GLU A 426 26.66 15.26 60.91
N ASP A 427 26.18 15.43 62.15
CA ASP A 427 25.07 16.35 62.45
C ASP A 427 25.47 17.81 62.20
N GLN A 428 26.69 18.23 62.57
CA GLN A 428 27.20 19.58 62.22
C GLN A 428 27.34 19.78 60.70
N ALA A 429 27.78 18.76 59.97
CA ALA A 429 27.86 18.83 58.51
C ALA A 429 26.47 18.89 57.85
N ARG A 430 25.48 18.17 58.40
CA ARG A 430 24.07 18.26 57.96
C ARG A 430 23.49 19.63 58.23
N ASP A 431 23.72 20.20 59.41
CA ASP A 431 23.25 21.54 59.74
C ASP A 431 23.89 22.60 58.84
N LEU A 432 25.19 22.49 58.54
CA LEU A 432 25.87 23.37 57.59
C LEU A 432 25.33 23.22 56.16
N TYR A 433 25.04 21.99 55.72
CA TYR A 433 24.44 21.74 54.42
C TYR A 433 23.01 22.29 54.34
N HIS A 434 22.19 22.07 55.37
CA HIS A 434 20.85 22.63 55.45
C HIS A 434 20.86 24.16 55.49
N THR A 435 21.82 24.76 56.18
CA THR A 435 22.01 26.23 56.21
C THR A 435 22.44 26.74 54.83
N TYR A 436 23.36 26.05 54.16
CA TYR A 436 23.78 26.38 52.80
C TYR A 436 22.63 26.28 51.78
N VAL A 437 21.86 25.19 51.83
CA VAL A 437 20.68 25.00 50.96
C VAL A 437 19.59 26.02 51.26
N SER A 438 19.37 26.36 52.53
CA SER A 438 18.42 27.39 52.92
C SER A 438 18.87 28.78 52.43
N ASN A 439 20.16 29.12 52.54
CA ASN A 439 20.72 30.37 52.03
C ASN A 439 20.71 30.43 50.50
N TYR A 440 20.97 29.31 49.82
CA TYR A 440 20.90 29.22 48.36
C TYR A 440 19.47 29.42 47.86
N ASN A 441 18.50 28.74 48.48
CA ASN A 441 17.08 28.89 48.13
C ASN A 441 16.53 30.28 48.52
N SER A 442 16.97 30.87 49.62
CA SER A 442 16.57 32.23 49.99
C SER A 442 17.16 33.27 49.04
N ASN A 443 18.41 33.10 48.59
CA ASN A 443 19.03 34.00 47.60
C ASN A 443 18.46 33.82 46.18
N LEU A 444 17.90 32.64 45.85
CA LEU A 444 17.19 32.39 44.60
C LEU A 444 15.78 33.03 44.59
N ILE A 445 15.14 33.14 45.76
CA ILE A 445 13.76 33.68 45.91
C ILE A 445 13.77 35.18 46.25
N PHE A 446 14.74 35.66 47.03
CA PHE A 446 14.94 37.05 47.40
C PHE A 446 16.36 37.46 47.01
N GLY A 447 16.54 37.80 45.73
CA GLY A 447 17.84 38.23 45.21
C GLY A 447 18.41 39.42 45.99
N THR A 448 19.69 39.36 46.32
CA THR A 448 20.50 40.54 46.64
C THR A 448 20.37 41.54 45.50
N GLY A 449 19.92 42.76 45.81
CA GLY A 449 19.62 43.85 44.87
C GLY A 449 20.84 44.44 44.18
N GLU A 450 21.57 43.64 43.43
CA GLU A 450 22.38 44.11 42.31
C GLU A 450 21.55 43.88 41.05
N GLU A 451 21.06 44.99 40.49
CA GLU A 451 20.38 45.05 39.20
C GLU A 451 21.36 44.59 38.11
N GLU A 452 21.39 43.29 37.82
CA GLU A 452 21.73 42.86 36.47
C GLU A 452 20.65 43.43 35.54
N PRO A 453 21.02 44.13 34.45
CA PRO A 453 20.04 44.58 33.49
C PRO A 453 19.44 43.33 32.87
N ILE A 454 18.27 42.93 33.38
CA ILE A 454 17.35 42.07 32.66
C ILE A 454 17.01 42.86 31.41
N GLY A 455 17.82 42.69 30.37
CA GLY A 455 17.45 42.97 29.01
C GLY A 455 16.17 42.19 28.80
N LEU A 456 15.05 42.90 28.85
CA LEU A 456 13.76 42.41 28.40
C LEU A 456 13.96 42.03 26.93
N LEU A 457 14.40 40.80 26.68
CA LEU A 457 14.17 40.14 25.40
C LEU A 457 12.68 39.88 25.35
N VAL A 458 11.93 40.95 25.07
CA VAL A 458 10.72 40.83 24.27
C VAL A 458 11.20 40.19 22.99
N GLU A 459 10.94 38.89 22.85
CA GLU A 459 10.84 38.25 21.55
C GLU A 459 9.82 39.09 20.77
N HIS A 460 10.32 40.13 20.10
CA HIS A 460 9.68 40.59 18.89
C HIS A 460 9.81 39.38 18.00
N GLU A 461 8.73 38.60 17.85
CA GLU A 461 8.55 37.76 16.70
C GLU A 461 8.99 38.63 15.52
N MET A 462 10.16 38.32 14.93
CA MET A 462 10.51 38.87 13.64
C MET A 462 9.53 38.21 12.68
N ILE A 463 8.33 38.79 12.62
CA ILE A 463 7.39 38.60 11.53
C ILE A 463 8.18 39.11 10.34
N ASP A 464 8.65 38.16 9.53
CA ASP A 464 9.25 38.44 8.24
C ASP A 464 8.24 39.29 7.45
N VAL A 465 8.52 40.58 7.34
CA VAL A 465 7.63 41.57 6.70
C VAL A 465 7.42 41.21 5.21
N ALA A 466 8.26 40.35 4.64
CA ALA A 466 8.08 39.85 3.28
C ALA A 466 6.99 38.78 3.14
N ILE A 467 6.55 38.16 4.24
CA ILE A 467 5.53 37.11 4.23
C ILE A 467 4.19 37.71 4.66
N PRO A 468 3.24 37.90 3.73
CA PRO A 468 1.95 38.50 4.06
C PRO A 468 1.21 37.64 5.08
N THR A 469 0.82 38.24 6.20
CA THR A 469 0.04 37.53 7.22
C THR A 469 -1.34 37.20 6.69
N ARG A 470 -2.04 36.25 7.32
CA ARG A 470 -3.40 35.85 6.93
C ARG A 470 -4.38 37.04 6.91
N ALA A 471 -4.14 38.07 7.72
CA ALA A 471 -4.90 39.31 7.71
C ALA A 471 -4.64 40.12 6.43
N ASP A 472 -3.38 40.25 6.00
CA ASP A 472 -2.98 40.92 4.76
C ASP A 472 -3.52 40.20 3.53
N ILE A 473 -3.46 38.86 3.50
CA ILE A 473 -4.02 38.05 2.42
C ILE A 473 -5.54 38.24 2.32
N LYS A 474 -6.24 38.31 3.47
CA LYS A 474 -7.68 38.60 3.50
C LYS A 474 -7.99 40.01 3.04
N TYR A 475 -7.16 40.99 3.42
CA TYR A 475 -7.32 42.38 3.00
C TYR A 475 -7.09 42.53 1.49
N TYR A 476 -6.02 41.96 0.93
CA TYR A 476 -5.76 41.94 -0.50
C TYR A 476 -6.84 41.21 -1.30
N SER A 477 -7.31 40.06 -0.80
CA SER A 477 -8.43 39.34 -1.43
C SER A 477 -9.70 40.17 -1.45
N ARG A 478 -9.95 40.97 -0.40
CA ARG A 478 -11.10 41.88 -0.32
C ARG A 478 -10.95 43.07 -1.26
N GLN A 479 -9.77 43.68 -1.36
CA GLN A 479 -9.48 44.74 -2.33
C GLN A 479 -9.62 44.28 -3.78
N ILE A 480 -9.17 43.06 -4.13
CA ILE A 480 -9.34 42.51 -5.49
C ILE A 480 -10.83 42.32 -5.82
N LEU A 481 -11.60 41.79 -4.87
CA LEU A 481 -13.04 41.63 -5.04
C LEU A 481 -13.76 42.99 -5.17
N GLU A 482 -13.36 43.99 -4.39
CA GLU A 482 -13.91 45.34 -4.45
C GLU A 482 -13.51 46.09 -5.73
N ALA A 483 -12.30 45.88 -6.24
CA ALA A 483 -11.85 46.43 -7.52
C ALA A 483 -12.58 45.81 -8.72
N HIS A 484 -12.98 44.53 -8.63
CA HIS A 484 -13.80 43.87 -9.65
C HIS A 484 -15.31 44.12 -9.52
N LEU A 485 -15.77 44.72 -8.41
CA LEU A 485 -17.16 45.07 -8.17
C LEU A 485 -17.48 46.56 -8.41
N LYS A 486 -16.47 47.41 -8.65
CA LYS A 486 -16.69 48.78 -9.13
C LYS A 486 -16.76 48.81 -10.66
N PRO A 487 -17.92 49.10 -11.28
CA PRO A 487 -17.93 49.64 -12.64
C PRO A 487 -17.37 51.08 -12.60
N GLU A 488 -16.80 51.52 -13.72
CA GLU A 488 -16.11 52.82 -13.93
C GLU A 488 -16.60 54.01 -13.10
#